data_AF-A0A3N0XN49-F1
#
_entry.id   AF-A0A3N0XN49-F1
#
_cell.length_a   1.000
_cell.length_b   1.000
_cell.length_c   1.000
_cell.angle_alpha   90.00
_cell.angle_beta   90.00
_cell.angle_gamma   90.00
#
_symmetry.space_group_name_H-M   'P 1'
#
loop_
_entity.id
_entity.type
_entity.pdbx_description
1 polymer ?
#
loop_
_entity_poly.entity_id
_entity_poly.type
_entity_poly.pdbx_seq_one_letter_code
_entity_poly.pdbx_strand_id
1 'polypeptide(L)'
;MGKCKDLSEFDKGLIVIARRLGQSISKIAALVGCSRSAVVSIYQKWSKEGTVVNRRQGHGWPRLIDARGKRRLARVVRSNRRAAVAQIAQEVNAGSDRKVSEYTVHHNLLRMGLHSRRPVRVPMLTPVHRRKHQQWAREVLPSMWMLL
;
A
#
# COMPACT_ATOMS: atom_id res chain seq x y z
N MET A 1 16.89 -22.53 -22.01
CA MET A 1 17.74 -21.34 -21.78
C MET A 1 17.15 -20.51 -20.65
N GLY A 2 17.87 -20.36 -19.54
CA GLY A 2 17.40 -19.60 -18.36
C GLY A 2 17.34 -18.10 -18.63
N LYS A 3 16.51 -17.37 -17.88
CA LYS A 3 16.44 -15.91 -17.95
C LYS A 3 17.77 -15.33 -17.44
N CYS A 4 18.58 -14.74 -18.33
CA CYS A 4 19.73 -13.95 -17.92
C CYS A 4 19.27 -12.76 -17.07
N LYS A 5 20.09 -12.37 -16.10
CA LYS A 5 19.90 -11.13 -15.36
C LYS A 5 19.83 -9.97 -16.36
N ASP A 6 18.91 -9.04 -16.12
CA ASP A 6 18.84 -7.79 -16.88
C ASP A 6 20.20 -7.06 -16.81
N LEU A 7 20.66 -6.53 -17.94
CA LEU A 7 21.85 -5.66 -17.98
C LEU A 7 21.66 -4.46 -17.07
N SER A 8 22.75 -4.01 -16.44
CA SER A 8 22.72 -2.83 -15.59
C SER A 8 22.35 -1.59 -16.40
N GLU A 9 21.79 -0.57 -15.75
CA GLU A 9 21.46 0.69 -16.45
C GLU A 9 22.71 1.37 -17.02
N PHE A 10 23.85 1.21 -16.34
CA PHE A 10 25.15 1.66 -16.82
C PHE A 10 25.56 0.98 -18.13
N ASP A 11 25.49 -0.35 -18.18
CA ASP A 11 25.83 -1.13 -19.38
C ASP A 11 24.93 -0.76 -20.56
N LYS A 12 23.64 -0.55 -20.30
CA LYS A 12 22.70 -0.09 -21.32
C LYS A 12 23.01 1.32 -21.79
N GLY A 13 23.45 2.21 -20.89
CA GLY A 13 23.93 3.55 -21.22
C GLY A 13 25.17 3.51 -22.12
N LEU A 14 26.14 2.65 -21.80
CA LEU A 14 27.34 2.42 -22.63
C LEU A 14 26.97 1.94 -24.04
N ILE A 15 26.01 1.02 -24.15
CA ILE A 15 25.50 0.55 -25.45
C ILE A 15 24.97 1.72 -26.28
N VAL A 16 24.15 2.59 -25.69
CA VAL A 16 23.57 3.74 -26.39
C VAL A 16 24.65 4.72 -26.83
N ILE A 17 25.56 5.10 -25.93
CA ILE A 17 26.65 6.04 -26.24
C ILE A 17 27.54 5.47 -27.35
N ALA A 18 28.00 4.24 -27.23
CA ALA A 18 28.89 3.61 -28.21
C ALA A 18 28.22 3.45 -29.58
N ARG A 19 26.91 3.16 -29.63
CA ARG A 19 26.16 3.13 -30.89
C ARG A 19 26.02 4.52 -31.52
N ARG A 20 25.79 5.58 -30.74
CA ARG A 20 25.75 6.97 -31.24
C ARG A 20 27.11 7.41 -31.79
N LEU A 21 28.20 6.91 -31.20
CA LEU A 21 29.58 7.13 -31.68
C LEU A 21 29.98 6.24 -32.88
N GLY A 22 29.03 5.51 -33.49
CA GLY A 22 29.28 4.72 -34.69
C GLY A 22 30.02 3.40 -34.48
N GLN A 23 30.22 2.95 -33.24
CA GLN A 23 30.89 1.67 -32.99
C GLN A 23 30.06 0.48 -33.49
N SER A 24 30.75 -0.57 -33.95
CA SER A 24 30.12 -1.78 -34.47
C SER A 24 29.44 -2.58 -33.34
N ILE A 25 28.35 -3.27 -33.67
CA ILE A 25 27.57 -4.07 -32.71
C ILE A 25 28.45 -5.12 -32.03
N SER A 26 29.33 -5.78 -32.80
CA SER A 26 30.23 -6.82 -32.27
C SER A 26 31.21 -6.25 -31.24
N LYS A 27 31.76 -5.07 -31.48
CA LYS A 27 32.71 -4.42 -30.57
C LYS A 27 32.04 -4.02 -29.26
N ILE A 28 30.82 -3.50 -29.32
CA ILE A 28 30.02 -3.14 -28.14
C ILE A 28 29.63 -4.38 -27.34
N ALA A 29 29.20 -5.44 -28.02
CA ALA A 29 28.84 -6.72 -27.40
C ALA A 29 30.02 -7.32 -26.62
N ALA A 30 31.22 -7.30 -27.20
CA ALA A 30 32.44 -7.75 -26.53
C ALA A 30 32.82 -6.86 -25.34
N LEU A 31 32.72 -5.53 -25.47
CA LEU A 31 33.06 -4.59 -24.41
C LEU A 31 32.14 -4.74 -23.18
N VAL A 32 30.84 -4.87 -23.42
CA VAL A 32 29.81 -4.96 -22.37
C VAL A 32 29.65 -6.41 -21.87
N GLY A 33 30.21 -7.39 -22.57
CA GLY A 33 30.07 -8.81 -22.23
C GLY A 33 28.64 -9.33 -22.46
N CYS A 34 27.96 -8.86 -23.50
CA CYS A 34 26.57 -9.25 -23.81
C CYS A 34 26.42 -9.76 -25.25
N SER A 35 25.26 -10.34 -25.58
CA SER A 35 25.02 -10.82 -26.94
C SER A 35 24.83 -9.65 -27.93
N ARG A 36 25.19 -9.87 -29.20
CA ARG A 36 24.91 -8.90 -30.29
C ARG A 36 23.41 -8.55 -30.38
N SER A 37 22.53 -9.51 -30.12
CA SER A 37 21.08 -9.31 -30.09
C SER A 37 20.63 -8.40 -28.94
N ALA A 38 21.27 -8.48 -27.76
CA ALA A 38 20.97 -7.60 -26.64
C ALA A 38 21.33 -6.14 -26.97
N VAL A 39 22.49 -5.91 -27.59
CA VAL A 39 22.92 -4.59 -28.06
C VAL A 39 21.90 -3.98 -29.02
N VAL A 40 21.46 -4.77 -30.02
CA VAL A 40 20.46 -4.33 -31.00
C VAL A 40 19.12 -4.03 -30.32
N SER A 41 18.63 -4.93 -29.48
CA SER A 41 17.38 -4.79 -28.74
C SER A 41 17.36 -3.54 -27.87
N ILE A 42 18.42 -3.29 -27.10
CA ILE A 42 18.53 -2.13 -26.21
C ILE A 42 18.58 -0.83 -27.01
N TYR A 43 19.38 -0.79 -28.08
CA TYR A 43 19.47 0.41 -28.90
C TYR A 43 18.14 0.74 -29.60
N GLN A 44 17.47 -0.28 -30.15
CA GLN A 44 16.14 -0.11 -30.75
C GLN A 44 15.09 0.33 -29.73
N LYS A 45 15.11 -0.24 -28.52
CA LYS A 45 14.22 0.14 -27.44
C LYS A 45 14.44 1.61 -27.04
N TRP A 46 15.68 2.00 -26.80
CA TRP A 46 16.04 3.39 -26.50
C TRP A 46 15.63 4.34 -27.63
N SER A 47 15.85 3.96 -28.89
CA SER A 47 15.46 4.78 -30.04
C SER A 47 13.94 4.99 -30.15
N LYS A 48 13.12 4.05 -29.67
CA LYS A 48 11.65 4.15 -29.68
C LYS A 48 11.08 4.84 -28.45
N GLU A 49 11.60 4.50 -27.27
CA GLU A 49 11.03 4.91 -25.97
C GLU A 49 11.79 6.08 -25.32
N GLY A 50 12.94 6.46 -25.86
CA GLY A 50 13.83 7.49 -25.30
C GLY A 50 14.54 7.08 -23.99
N THR A 51 14.35 5.84 -23.53
CA THR A 51 14.92 5.35 -22.27
C THR A 51 15.48 3.94 -22.38
N VAL A 52 16.59 3.71 -21.67
CA VAL A 52 17.18 2.37 -21.49
C VAL A 52 16.62 1.64 -20.26
N VAL A 53 15.89 2.36 -19.41
CA VAL A 53 15.32 1.83 -18.18
C VAL A 53 14.22 0.84 -18.53
N ASN A 54 14.29 -0.36 -17.98
CA ASN A 54 13.17 -1.29 -18.06
C ASN A 54 12.04 -0.75 -17.18
N ARG A 55 11.11 0.00 -17.78
CA ARG A 55 9.86 0.36 -17.13
C ARG A 55 9.11 -0.92 -16.82
N ARG A 56 9.19 -1.33 -15.57
CA ARG A 56 8.46 -2.44 -14.99
C ARG A 56 6.97 -2.09 -14.88
N GLN A 57 6.29 -1.95 -16.02
CA GLN A 57 4.88 -1.63 -16.05
C GLN A 57 4.05 -2.89 -15.82
N GLY A 58 3.08 -2.80 -14.90
CA GLY A 58 2.01 -3.78 -14.79
C GLY A 58 2.39 -5.13 -14.18
N HIS A 59 3.43 -5.21 -13.35
CA HIS A 59 3.76 -6.46 -12.67
C HIS A 59 2.84 -6.69 -11.47
N GLY A 60 2.15 -7.82 -11.49
CA GLY A 60 1.29 -8.29 -10.41
C GLY A 60 -0.06 -8.76 -10.91
N TRP A 61 -0.67 -9.69 -10.17
CA TRP A 61 -2.03 -10.11 -10.46
C TRP A 61 -3.01 -8.96 -10.17
N PRO A 62 -3.99 -8.71 -11.04
CA PRO A 62 -5.08 -7.80 -10.76
C PRO A 62 -5.72 -8.14 -9.41
N ARG A 63 -5.99 -7.12 -8.59
CA ARG A 63 -6.56 -7.34 -7.26
C ARG A 63 -8.01 -7.81 -7.40
N LEU A 64 -8.41 -8.74 -6.53
CA LEU A 64 -9.78 -9.28 -6.51
C LEU A 64 -10.84 -8.20 -6.30
N ILE A 65 -10.55 -7.21 -5.44
CA ILE A 65 -11.42 -6.06 -5.21
C ILE A 65 -10.94 -4.87 -6.06
N ASP A 66 -11.79 -4.47 -7.00
CA ASP A 66 -11.60 -3.34 -7.89
C ASP A 66 -11.95 -1.99 -7.20
N ALA A 67 -11.87 -0.88 -7.94
CA ALA A 67 -12.19 0.44 -7.41
C ALA A 67 -13.68 0.56 -6.99
N ARG A 68 -14.60 -0.12 -7.68
CA ARG A 68 -16.02 -0.15 -7.30
C ARG A 68 -16.24 -0.95 -6.02
N GLY A 69 -15.63 -2.12 -5.92
CA GLY A 69 -15.65 -2.97 -4.73
C GLY A 69 -15.13 -2.25 -3.49
N LYS A 70 -14.04 -1.49 -3.61
CA LYS A 70 -13.51 -0.66 -2.51
C LYS A 70 -14.49 0.44 -2.06
N ARG A 71 -15.15 1.12 -2.99
CA ARG A 71 -16.18 2.13 -2.65
C ARG A 71 -17.38 1.49 -1.92
N ARG A 72 -17.80 0.30 -2.36
CA ARG A 72 -18.85 -0.45 -1.68
C ARG A 72 -18.43 -0.89 -0.28
N LEU A 73 -17.23 -1.44 -0.14
CA LEU A 73 -16.66 -1.83 1.14
C LEU A 73 -16.59 -0.66 2.13
N ALA A 74 -16.17 0.53 1.66
CA ALA A 74 -16.17 1.74 2.49
C ALA A 74 -17.57 2.13 2.96
N ARG A 75 -18.60 1.94 2.12
CA ARG A 75 -19.99 2.27 2.48
C ARG A 75 -20.52 1.34 3.57
N VAL A 76 -20.29 0.03 3.42
CA VAL A 76 -20.67 -1.00 4.41
C VAL A 76 -20.02 -0.73 5.77
N VAL A 77 -18.72 -0.39 5.80
CA VAL A 77 -18.06 -0.08 7.06
C VAL A 77 -18.56 1.23 7.69
N ARG A 78 -18.95 2.21 6.87
CA ARG A 78 -19.49 3.48 7.38
C ARG A 78 -20.89 3.31 7.97
N SER A 79 -21.74 2.46 7.39
CA SER A 79 -23.08 2.18 7.92
C SER A 79 -23.01 1.38 9.23
N ASN A 80 -22.11 0.41 9.35
CA ASN A 80 -21.91 -0.35 10.57
C ASN A 80 -20.44 -0.40 11.02
N ARG A 81 -19.99 0.66 11.71
CA ARG A 81 -18.60 0.80 12.16
C ARG A 81 -18.13 -0.24 13.18
N ARG A 82 -19.07 -0.97 13.81
CA ARG A 82 -18.78 -2.00 14.83
C ARG A 82 -18.89 -3.42 14.29
N ALA A 83 -19.25 -3.60 13.01
CA ALA A 83 -19.40 -4.91 12.39
C ALA A 83 -18.07 -5.69 12.41
N ALA A 84 -18.19 -7.00 12.64
CA ALA A 84 -17.06 -7.91 12.49
C ALA A 84 -16.68 -8.08 11.00
N VAL A 85 -15.42 -8.43 10.73
CA VAL A 85 -14.94 -8.65 9.34
C VAL A 85 -15.78 -9.73 8.63
N ALA A 86 -16.18 -10.79 9.33
CA ALA A 86 -17.07 -11.83 8.81
C ALA A 86 -18.41 -11.28 8.33
N GLN A 87 -19.05 -10.40 9.12
CA GLN A 87 -20.32 -9.76 8.77
C GLN A 87 -20.15 -8.83 7.56
N ILE A 88 -19.06 -8.05 7.52
CA ILE A 88 -18.73 -7.19 6.39
C ILE A 88 -18.51 -8.04 5.13
N ALA A 89 -17.83 -9.18 5.23
CA ALA A 89 -17.61 -10.08 4.11
C ALA A 89 -18.93 -10.68 3.59
N GLN A 90 -19.82 -11.10 4.49
CA GLN A 90 -21.15 -11.59 4.12
C GLN A 90 -21.96 -10.52 3.38
N GLU A 91 -22.03 -9.30 3.91
CA GLU A 91 -22.75 -8.19 3.29
C GLU A 91 -22.13 -7.83 1.93
N VAL A 92 -20.80 -7.84 1.83
CA VAL A 92 -20.11 -7.59 0.57
C VAL A 92 -20.39 -8.71 -0.45
N ASN A 93 -20.50 -9.95 0.01
CA ASN A 93 -20.76 -11.10 -0.85
C ASN A 93 -22.24 -11.27 -1.23
N ALA A 94 -23.18 -10.69 -0.46
CA ALA A 94 -24.62 -10.82 -0.70
C ALA A 94 -25.09 -10.21 -2.05
N GLY A 95 -24.30 -9.29 -2.62
CA GLY A 95 -24.61 -8.63 -3.90
C GLY A 95 -23.49 -8.73 -4.93
N SER A 96 -22.64 -9.75 -4.85
CA SER A 96 -21.52 -9.94 -5.78
C SER A 96 -21.41 -11.38 -6.28
N ASP A 97 -21.15 -11.51 -7.58
CA ASP A 97 -20.88 -12.78 -8.26
C ASP A 97 -19.54 -13.37 -7.83
N ARG A 98 -18.58 -12.53 -7.45
CA ARG A 98 -17.29 -12.95 -6.91
C ARG A 98 -17.30 -12.90 -5.39
N LYS A 99 -17.24 -14.08 -4.78
CA LYS A 99 -17.10 -14.19 -3.33
C LYS A 99 -15.69 -13.78 -2.89
N VAL A 100 -15.66 -12.89 -1.90
CA VAL A 100 -14.45 -12.37 -1.29
C VAL A 100 -14.28 -13.01 0.09
N SER A 101 -13.10 -13.52 0.39
CA SER A 101 -12.78 -14.07 1.71
C SER A 101 -12.62 -12.97 2.76
N GLU A 102 -12.86 -13.31 4.03
CA GLU A 102 -12.64 -12.40 5.15
C GLU A 102 -11.22 -11.83 5.19
N TYR A 103 -10.23 -12.67 4.90
CA TYR A 103 -8.82 -12.26 4.78
C TYR A 103 -8.64 -11.15 3.74
N THR A 104 -9.25 -11.30 2.57
CA THR A 104 -9.16 -10.31 1.49
C THR A 104 -9.87 -9.01 1.85
N VAL A 105 -11.02 -9.10 2.54
CA VAL A 105 -11.73 -7.95 3.09
C VAL A 105 -10.85 -7.21 4.09
N HIS A 106 -10.31 -7.91 5.09
CA HIS A 106 -9.45 -7.33 6.12
C HIS A 106 -8.25 -6.59 5.53
N HIS A 107 -7.49 -7.21 4.61
CA HIS A 107 -6.34 -6.56 3.98
C HIS A 107 -6.72 -5.36 3.11
N ASN A 108 -7.89 -5.37 2.48
CA ASN A 108 -8.37 -4.19 1.74
C ASN A 108 -8.76 -3.05 2.69
N LEU A 109 -9.37 -3.34 3.84
CA LEU A 109 -9.68 -2.34 4.87
C LEU A 109 -8.40 -1.66 5.38
N LEU A 110 -7.38 -2.45 5.74
CA LEU A 110 -6.09 -1.90 6.18
C LEU A 110 -5.43 -1.03 5.10
N ARG A 111 -5.44 -1.48 3.84
CA ARG A 111 -4.92 -0.70 2.70
C ARG A 111 -5.70 0.60 2.46
N MET A 112 -6.96 0.64 2.84
CA MET A 112 -7.81 1.83 2.77
C MET A 112 -7.67 2.72 4.01
N GLY A 113 -6.81 2.36 4.98
CA GLY A 113 -6.61 3.08 6.23
C GLY A 113 -7.69 2.83 7.29
N LEU A 114 -8.61 1.90 7.05
CA LEU A 114 -9.68 1.55 7.98
C LEU A 114 -9.17 0.52 8.97
N HIS A 115 -9.03 0.95 10.22
CA HIS A 115 -8.55 0.14 11.33
C HIS A 115 -9.65 -0.02 12.37
N SER A 116 -9.68 -1.19 13.01
CA SER A 116 -10.46 -1.34 14.24
C SER A 116 -9.88 -0.43 15.31
N ARG A 117 -10.76 0.34 15.96
CA ARG A 117 -10.41 1.24 17.08
C ARG A 117 -11.37 0.97 18.23
N ARG A 118 -10.83 0.97 19.44
CA ARG A 118 -11.65 0.93 20.66
C ARG A 118 -11.93 2.35 21.11
N PRO A 119 -13.19 2.72 21.40
CA PRO A 119 -13.49 3.99 22.04
C PRO A 119 -12.72 4.09 23.37
N VAL A 120 -12.24 5.29 23.69
CA VAL A 120 -11.61 5.56 24.98
C VAL A 120 -12.70 5.40 26.06
N ARG A 121 -12.49 4.49 27.01
CA ARG A 121 -13.48 4.18 28.06
C ARG A 121 -13.67 5.34 29.04
N VAL A 122 -12.59 6.06 29.34
CA VAL A 122 -12.60 7.20 30.27
C VAL A 122 -11.89 8.35 29.57
N PRO A 123 -12.60 9.45 29.23
CA PRO A 123 -11.95 10.62 28.65
C PRO A 123 -10.90 11.16 29.62
N MET A 124 -9.78 11.63 29.08
CA MET A 124 -8.73 12.22 29.91
C MET A 124 -9.31 13.40 30.71
N LEU A 125 -9.12 13.37 32.02
CA LEU A 125 -9.51 14.48 32.88
C LEU A 125 -8.64 15.70 32.57
N THR A 126 -9.28 16.77 32.09
CA THR A 126 -8.65 18.08 31.92
C THR A 126 -8.22 18.64 33.29
N PRO A 127 -7.25 19.56 33.35
CA PRO A 127 -6.84 20.20 34.62
C PRO A 127 -8.00 20.87 35.36
N VAL A 128 -9.02 21.35 34.64
CA VAL A 128 -10.24 21.94 35.23
C VAL A 128 -11.08 20.88 35.94
N HIS A 129 -11.31 19.72 35.32
CA HIS A 129 -12.05 18.62 35.94
C HIS A 129 -11.36 18.13 37.21
N ARG A 130 -10.03 18.01 37.18
CA ARG A 130 -9.23 17.60 38.36
C ARG A 130 -9.40 18.57 39.52
N ARG A 131 -9.35 19.89 39.25
CA ARG A 131 -9.57 20.93 40.28
C ARG A 131 -10.97 20.88 40.89
N LYS A 132 -12.00 20.73 40.06
CA LYS A 132 -13.39 20.60 40.54
C LYS A 132 -13.59 19.35 41.41
N HIS A 133 -13.04 18.20 40.99
CA HIS A 133 -13.07 17.00 41.81
C HIS A 133 -12.34 17.18 43.15
N GLN A 134 -11.21 17.88 43.16
CA GLN A 134 -10.46 18.19 44.40
C GLN A 134 -11.23 19.14 45.32
N GLN A 135 -11.88 20.17 44.77
CA GLN A 135 -12.74 21.08 45.54
C GLN A 135 -13.92 20.33 46.17
N TRP A 136 -14.64 19.55 45.36
CA TRP A 136 -15.74 18.71 45.84
C TRP A 136 -15.29 17.76 46.94
N ALA A 137 -14.16 17.07 46.77
CA ALA A 137 -13.62 16.17 47.79
C ALA A 137 -13.28 16.90 49.10
N ARG A 138 -12.76 18.14 49.03
CA ARG A 138 -12.45 18.96 50.22
C ARG A 138 -13.71 19.46 50.93
N GLU A 139 -14.80 19.69 50.22
CA GLU A 139 -16.07 20.18 50.80
C GLU A 139 -16.91 19.03 51.39
N VAL A 140 -16.93 17.87 50.70
CA VAL A 140 -17.84 16.77 51.01
C VAL A 140 -17.22 15.69 51.91
N LEU A 141 -15.91 15.42 51.81
CA LEU A 141 -15.31 14.41 52.67
C LEU A 141 -15.35 14.81 54.16
N PRO A 142 -14.97 16.03 54.58
CA PRO A 142 -15.00 16.40 56.00
C PRO A 142 -16.41 16.37 56.63
N SER A 143 -17.44 16.68 55.84
CA SER A 143 -18.85 16.65 56.28
C SER A 143 -19.40 15.22 56.39
N MET A 144 -18.86 14.27 55.64
CA MET A 144 -19.25 12.85 55.68
C MET A 144 -18.62 12.06 56.85
N TRP A 145 -17.50 12.53 57.40
CA TRP A 145 -16.90 12.00 58.64
C TRP A 145 -17.55 12.54 59.94
N MET A 146 -18.35 13.61 59.85
CA MET A 146 -19.07 14.21 61.00
C MET A 146 -20.48 13.63 61.22
N LEU A 147 -20.93 12.71 60.36
CA LEU A 147 -22.28 12.09 60.40
C LEU A 147 -22.24 10.58 60.68
N LEU A 148 -21.09 10.04 61.09
CA LEU A 148 -20.91 8.71 61.68
C LEU A 148 -20.44 8.86 63.12
#